data_AF-A0A0Q3Q173-F1
#
_entry.id   AF-A0A0Q3Q173-F1
#
_cell.length_a   1.000
_cell.length_b   1.000
_cell.length_c   1.000
_cell.angle_alpha   90.00
_cell.angle_beta   90.00
_cell.angle_gamma   90.00
#
_symmetry.space_group_name_H-M   'P 1'
#
loop_
_entity.id
_entity.type
_entity.pdbx_description
1 polymer ?
#
loop_
_entity_poly.entity_id
_entity_poly.type
_entity_poly.pdbx_seq_one_letter_code
_entity_poly.pdbx_strand_id
1 'polypeptide(L)'
;MVGRNPAVPRRTVRVAGRAVQTTVTARPAVARRWLHSTLWREGRALRSAAGLTVGLGVQWTPPFRKLPVGAEPRPGTLQLCAGNRCLVFQLVRAGAVPRILRRFLADPRVTFAAYNAGSDRRKLRAHHGLEVGSALELRGSAGMGNTSLTDMAQRLLGIRGVEKSTKVATSDWDGERLSR
;
A
#
# COMPACT_ATOMS: atom_id res chain seq x y z
N MET A 1 -21.00 26.10 -7.02
CA MET A 1 -19.56 26.25 -7.35
C MET A 1 -19.04 24.94 -7.92
N VAL A 2 -18.69 24.92 -9.21
CA VAL A 2 -18.06 23.76 -9.84
C VAL A 2 -16.60 23.71 -9.37
N GLY A 3 -16.34 22.92 -8.33
CA GLY A 3 -14.99 22.76 -7.81
C GLY A 3 -14.08 22.18 -8.89
N ARG A 4 -13.02 22.92 -9.26
CA ARG A 4 -11.96 22.45 -10.17
C ARG A 4 -11.59 21.01 -9.79
N ASN A 5 -11.62 20.10 -10.77
CA ASN A 5 -11.19 18.72 -10.58
C ASN A 5 -9.73 18.72 -10.10
N PRO A 6 -9.40 18.36 -8.83
CA PRO A 6 -8.01 18.32 -8.40
C PRO A 6 -7.25 17.30 -9.23
N ALA A 7 -6.20 17.74 -9.92
CA ALA A 7 -5.25 16.87 -10.59
C ALA A 7 -4.67 15.85 -9.58
N VAL A 8 -4.42 14.62 -10.02
CA VAL A 8 -3.71 13.64 -9.21
C VAL A 8 -2.22 13.97 -9.29
N PRO A 9 -1.57 14.42 -8.21
CA PRO A 9 -0.13 14.66 -8.23
C PRO A 9 0.59 13.32 -8.50
N ARG A 10 1.54 13.35 -9.43
CA ARG A 10 2.33 12.17 -9.82
C ARG A 10 3.80 12.49 -9.68
N ARG A 11 4.54 11.54 -9.12
CA ARG A 11 6.00 11.53 -9.10
C ARG A 11 6.44 10.20 -9.71
N THR A 12 7.44 10.24 -10.56
CA THR A 12 8.04 9.00 -11.08
C THR A 12 9.17 8.59 -10.15
N VAL A 13 9.07 7.39 -9.59
CA VAL A 13 10.13 6.75 -8.80
C VAL A 13 10.71 5.63 -9.64
N ARG A 14 12.04 5.44 -9.62
CA ARG A 14 12.68 4.28 -10.25
C ARG A 14 12.91 3.20 -9.21
N VAL A 15 12.37 2.00 -9.46
CA VAL A 15 12.62 0.81 -8.65
C VAL A 15 13.30 -0.21 -9.55
N ALA A 16 14.57 -0.53 -9.26
CA ALA A 16 15.39 -1.41 -10.11
C ALA A 16 15.36 -1.03 -11.60
N GLY A 17 15.55 0.25 -11.89
CA GLY A 17 15.52 0.78 -13.25
C GLY A 17 14.12 0.98 -13.85
N ARG A 18 13.06 0.41 -13.26
CA ARG A 18 11.67 0.51 -13.77
C ARG A 18 10.98 1.77 -13.25
N ALA A 19 10.31 2.50 -14.14
CA ALA A 19 9.54 3.68 -13.77
C ALA A 19 8.20 3.31 -13.14
N VAL A 20 7.97 3.81 -11.92
CA VAL A 20 6.74 3.64 -11.15
C VAL A 20 6.09 5.01 -10.93
N GLN A 21 4.83 5.13 -11.32
CA GLN A 21 4.03 6.34 -11.16
C GLN A 21 3.41 6.36 -9.76
N THR A 22 3.93 7.22 -8.90
CA THR A 22 3.56 7.28 -7.49
C THR A 22 2.75 8.53 -7.18
N THR A 23 1.61 8.33 -6.50
CA THR A 23 0.78 9.41 -5.97
C THR A 23 0.85 9.36 -4.46
N VAL A 24 1.43 10.39 -3.84
CA VAL A 24 1.46 10.56 -2.38
C VAL A 24 0.37 11.55 -1.99
N THR A 25 -0.52 11.18 -1.08
CA THR A 25 -1.60 12.08 -0.67
C THR A 25 -2.22 11.72 0.68
N ALA A 26 -2.64 12.74 1.42
CA ALA A 26 -3.63 12.61 2.49
C ALA A 26 -5.06 12.93 1.98
N ARG A 27 -5.23 13.53 0.80
CA ARG A 27 -6.52 14.07 0.37
C ARG A 27 -7.47 12.96 -0.10
N PRO A 28 -8.66 12.77 0.53
CA PRO A 28 -9.60 11.72 0.15
C PRO A 28 -10.04 11.81 -1.32
N ALA A 29 -10.20 13.03 -1.85
CA ALA A 29 -10.58 13.25 -3.24
C ALA A 29 -9.51 12.78 -4.25
N VAL A 30 -8.22 12.90 -3.90
CA VAL A 30 -7.10 12.45 -4.74
C VAL A 30 -7.04 10.93 -4.73
N ALA A 31 -7.14 10.30 -3.56
CA ALA A 31 -7.18 8.84 -3.43
C ALA A 31 -8.38 8.23 -4.19
N ARG A 32 -9.57 8.83 -4.08
CA ARG A 32 -10.77 8.44 -4.86
C ARG A 32 -10.50 8.47 -6.35
N ARG A 33 -9.91 9.56 -6.85
CA ARG A 33 -9.64 9.75 -8.27
C ARG A 33 -8.56 8.78 -8.79
N TRP A 34 -7.52 8.54 -7.99
CA TRP A 34 -6.54 7.49 -8.28
C TRP A 34 -7.23 6.13 -8.40
N LEU A 35 -8.07 5.75 -7.44
CA LEU A 35 -8.79 4.46 -7.46
C LEU A 35 -9.69 4.31 -8.68
N HIS A 36 -10.53 5.30 -9.01
CA HIS A 36 -11.36 5.21 -10.23
C HIS A 36 -10.52 5.00 -11.49
N SER A 37 -9.42 5.74 -11.62
CA SER A 37 -8.54 5.59 -12.78
C SER A 37 -7.80 4.25 -12.80
N THR A 38 -7.50 3.67 -11.63
CA THR A 38 -6.90 2.34 -11.53
C THR A 38 -7.92 1.27 -11.90
N LEU A 39 -9.12 1.30 -11.31
CA LEU A 39 -10.21 0.37 -11.64
C LEU A 39 -10.59 0.40 -13.12
N TRP A 40 -10.59 1.59 -13.74
CA TRP A 40 -10.84 1.71 -15.18
C TRP A 40 -9.77 1.01 -16.02
N ARG A 41 -8.48 1.19 -15.68
CA ARG A 41 -7.36 0.54 -16.38
C ARG A 41 -7.34 -0.97 -16.17
N GLU A 42 -7.53 -1.39 -14.93
CA GLU A 42 -7.52 -2.79 -14.52
C GLU A 42 -8.87 -3.49 -14.75
N GLY A 43 -9.80 -2.85 -15.46
CA GLY A 43 -11.14 -3.38 -15.69
C GLY A 43 -11.13 -4.74 -16.39
N ARG A 44 -10.15 -5.02 -17.26
CA ARG A 44 -9.98 -6.35 -17.87
C ARG A 44 -9.60 -7.41 -16.83
N ALA A 45 -8.63 -7.12 -15.96
CA ALA A 45 -8.20 -8.04 -14.89
C ALA A 45 -9.34 -8.33 -13.91
N LEU A 46 -10.10 -7.30 -13.51
CA LEU A 46 -11.24 -7.43 -12.60
C LEU A 46 -12.41 -8.27 -13.16
N ARG A 47 -12.51 -8.39 -14.49
CA ARG A 47 -13.50 -9.25 -15.16
C ARG A 47 -12.96 -10.63 -15.49
N SER A 48 -11.67 -10.86 -15.33
CA SER A 48 -11.05 -12.16 -15.56
C SER A 48 -11.25 -13.07 -14.35
N ALA A 49 -11.19 -14.38 -14.57
CA ALA A 49 -11.24 -15.37 -13.49
C ALA A 49 -10.05 -15.24 -12.51
N ALA A 50 -8.92 -14.68 -12.96
CA ALA A 50 -7.74 -14.46 -12.13
C ALA A 50 -7.89 -13.25 -11.17
N GLY A 51 -8.82 -12.34 -11.44
CA GLY A 51 -8.98 -11.11 -10.70
C GLY A 51 -7.81 -10.13 -10.86
N LEU A 52 -7.72 -9.16 -9.94
CA LEU A 52 -6.67 -8.15 -9.90
C LEU A 52 -5.73 -8.40 -8.71
N THR A 53 -4.43 -8.52 -8.97
CA THR A 53 -3.42 -8.53 -7.91
C THR A 53 -2.91 -7.11 -7.64
N VAL A 54 -2.91 -6.69 -6.37
CA VAL A 54 -2.42 -5.39 -5.92
C VAL A 54 -1.36 -5.61 -4.84
N GLY A 55 -0.19 -4.99 -4.99
CA GLY A 55 0.80 -4.93 -3.92
C GLY A 55 0.29 -4.08 -2.77
N LEU A 56 0.36 -4.60 -1.55
CA LEU A 56 -0.05 -3.92 -0.32
C LEU A 56 1.17 -3.72 0.58
N GLY A 57 1.30 -2.50 1.11
CA GLY A 57 2.26 -2.18 2.16
C GLY A 57 1.64 -1.28 3.21
N VAL A 58 2.01 -1.48 4.46
CA VAL A 58 1.60 -0.66 5.59
C VAL A 58 2.84 -0.19 6.34
N GLN A 59 2.87 1.10 6.67
CA GLN A 59 3.95 1.71 7.45
C GLN A 59 3.40 2.55 8.59
N TRP A 60 4.19 2.72 9.64
CA TRP A 60 3.86 3.45 10.86
C TRP A 60 5.11 4.12 11.43
N THR A 61 4.94 5.24 12.12
CA THR A 61 6.01 5.83 12.91
C THR A 61 6.27 4.95 14.14
N PRO A 62 7.52 4.53 14.42
CA PRO A 62 7.83 3.82 15.64
C PRO A 62 7.43 4.62 16.87
N PRO A 63 6.80 4.00 17.88
CA PRO A 63 6.35 4.70 19.06
C PRO A 63 7.55 5.15 19.91
N PHE A 64 7.52 6.38 20.43
CA PHE A 64 8.57 6.91 21.31
C PHE A 64 8.71 6.13 22.63
N ARG A 65 7.64 5.45 23.06
CA ARG A 65 7.61 4.58 24.25
C ARG A 65 7.19 3.18 23.84
N LYS A 66 7.62 2.18 24.60
CA LYS A 66 7.19 0.79 24.40
C LYS A 66 5.66 0.71 24.50
N LEU A 67 5.03 0.08 23.51
CA LEU A 67 3.60 -0.17 23.54
C LEU A 67 3.25 -1.21 24.60
N PRO A 68 2.03 -1.16 25.18
CA PRO A 68 1.52 -2.22 26.03
C PRO A 68 1.63 -3.60 25.37
N VAL A 69 1.73 -4.67 26.17
CA VAL A 69 1.76 -6.04 25.67
C VAL A 69 0.50 -6.31 24.83
N GLY A 70 0.68 -6.80 23.60
CA GLY A 70 -0.41 -7.08 22.68
C GLY A 70 -0.91 -5.87 21.87
N ALA A 71 -0.48 -4.65 22.20
CA ALA A 71 -0.83 -3.47 21.41
C ALA A 71 0.03 -3.38 20.15
N GLU A 72 -0.60 -2.99 19.04
CA GLU A 72 0.08 -2.79 17.76
C GLU A 72 0.29 -1.32 17.45
N PRO A 73 1.37 -0.97 16.73
CA PRO A 73 1.53 0.40 16.26
C PRO A 73 0.43 0.76 15.28
N ARG A 74 -0.09 1.98 15.43
CA ARG A 74 -1.12 2.53 14.54
C ARG A 74 -0.55 2.68 13.12
N PRO A 75 -1.20 2.11 12.09
CA PRO A 75 -0.84 2.38 10.70
C PRO A 75 -0.92 3.87 10.35
N GLY A 76 0.20 4.43 9.90
CA GLY A 76 0.35 5.80 9.45
C GLY A 76 0.03 5.98 7.98
N THR A 77 0.56 5.06 7.17
CA THR A 77 0.55 5.14 5.71
C THR A 77 0.19 3.79 5.10
N LEU A 78 -0.73 3.82 4.13
CA LEU A 78 -1.14 2.70 3.29
C LEU A 78 -0.55 2.85 1.89
N GLN A 79 0.06 1.79 1.38
CA GLN A 79 0.65 1.73 0.04
C GLN A 79 -0.11 0.68 -0.78
N LEU A 80 -0.56 1.07 -1.97
CA LEU A 80 -1.24 0.19 -2.92
C LEU A 80 -0.59 0.31 -4.28
N CYS A 81 -0.17 -0.78 -4.89
CA CYS A 81 0.45 -0.79 -6.22
C CYS A 81 -0.28 -1.73 -7.17
N ALA A 82 -0.81 -1.19 -8.26
CA ALA A 82 -1.44 -1.93 -9.36
C ALA A 82 -0.69 -1.64 -10.66
N GLY A 83 -0.09 -2.68 -11.24
CA GLY A 83 0.85 -2.53 -12.36
C GLY A 83 2.03 -1.62 -11.97
N ASN A 84 2.29 -0.59 -12.77
CA ASN A 84 3.35 0.40 -12.50
C ASN A 84 2.85 1.66 -11.77
N ARG A 85 1.68 1.61 -11.14
CA ARG A 85 1.06 2.76 -10.46
C ARG A 85 0.90 2.47 -8.98
N CYS A 86 1.39 3.37 -8.14
CA CYS A 86 1.27 3.27 -6.70
C CYS A 86 0.54 4.46 -6.09
N LEU A 87 -0.29 4.19 -5.10
CA LEU A 87 -0.88 5.16 -4.18
C LEU A 87 -0.19 5.01 -2.83
N VAL A 88 0.32 6.10 -2.29
CA VAL A 88 0.78 6.23 -0.91
C VAL A 88 -0.21 7.15 -0.20
N PHE A 89 -1.10 6.55 0.58
CA PHE A 89 -2.19 7.23 1.28
C PHE A 89 -1.84 7.41 2.75
N GLN A 90 -1.68 8.66 3.18
CA GLN A 90 -1.34 9.02 4.56
C GLN A 90 -2.62 8.95 5.43
N LEU A 91 -2.92 7.77 5.97
CA LEU A 91 -4.15 7.45 6.70
C LEU A 91 -4.38 8.41 7.87
N VAL A 92 -3.36 8.66 8.68
CA VAL A 92 -3.46 9.50 9.89
C VAL A 92 -3.75 10.97 9.58
N ARG A 93 -3.41 11.42 8.37
CA ARG A 93 -3.63 12.81 7.92
C ARG A 93 -4.90 13.01 7.11
N ALA A 94 -5.55 11.92 6.70
CA ALA A 94 -6.56 12.01 5.65
C ALA A 94 -7.91 12.61 6.10
N GLY A 95 -8.13 12.75 7.41
CA GLY A 95 -9.41 13.15 8.00
C GLY A 95 -10.51 12.09 7.85
N ALA A 96 -10.61 11.43 6.69
CA ALA A 96 -11.49 10.31 6.44
C ALA A 96 -10.95 9.40 5.32
N VAL A 97 -11.20 8.09 5.44
CA VAL A 97 -10.90 7.13 4.37
C VAL A 97 -12.06 7.12 3.35
N PRO A 98 -11.82 7.35 2.05
CA PRO A 98 -12.88 7.30 1.04
C PRO A 98 -13.64 5.97 1.03
N ARG A 99 -14.97 6.02 0.90
CA ARG A 99 -15.82 4.81 0.77
C ARG A 99 -15.35 3.86 -0.35
N ILE A 100 -14.87 4.41 -1.48
CA ILE A 100 -14.34 3.59 -2.57
C ILE A 100 -13.07 2.82 -2.18
N LEU A 101 -12.22 3.38 -1.32
CA LEU A 101 -11.02 2.67 -0.83
C LEU A 101 -11.44 1.51 0.08
N ARG A 102 -12.42 1.73 0.97
CA ARG A 102 -13.00 0.66 1.80
C ARG A 102 -13.55 -0.48 0.95
N ARG A 103 -14.37 -0.15 -0.06
CA ARG A 103 -14.93 -1.14 -1.00
C ARG A 103 -13.87 -1.86 -1.80
N PHE A 104 -12.83 -1.15 -2.24
CA PHE A 104 -11.72 -1.73 -2.99
C PHE A 104 -10.92 -2.74 -2.17
N LEU A 105 -10.60 -2.42 -0.90
CA LEU A 105 -9.90 -3.34 -0.01
C LEU A 105 -10.73 -4.59 0.31
N ALA A 106 -12.05 -4.45 0.38
CA ALA A 106 -12.98 -5.54 0.65
C ALA A 106 -13.43 -6.32 -0.61
N ASP A 107 -13.03 -5.91 -1.81
CA ASP A 107 -13.49 -6.53 -3.06
C ASP A 107 -12.89 -7.94 -3.23
N PRO A 108 -13.70 -9.01 -3.30
CA PRO A 108 -13.19 -10.37 -3.42
C PRO A 108 -12.49 -10.64 -4.77
N ARG A 109 -12.67 -9.77 -5.76
CA ARG A 109 -11.98 -9.85 -7.06
C ARG A 109 -10.56 -9.29 -7.00
N VAL A 110 -10.14 -8.74 -5.86
CA VAL A 110 -8.83 -8.14 -5.67
C VAL A 110 -8.05 -8.92 -4.62
N THR A 111 -6.87 -9.42 -5.00
CA THR A 111 -5.94 -10.09 -4.10
C THR A 111 -4.80 -9.16 -3.73
N PHE A 112 -4.63 -8.92 -2.43
CA PHE A 112 -3.59 -8.02 -1.91
C PHE A 112 -2.32 -8.79 -1.54
N ALA A 113 -1.27 -8.69 -2.34
CA ALA A 113 0.01 -9.33 -2.08
C ALA A 113 0.86 -8.50 -1.10
N ALA A 114 1.24 -9.08 0.03
CA ALA A 114 1.99 -8.38 1.08
C ALA A 114 3.03 -9.30 1.76
N TYR A 115 4.06 -8.66 2.32
CA TYR A 115 5.07 -9.28 3.17
C TYR A 115 4.68 -8.98 4.62
N ASN A 116 3.95 -9.89 5.29
CA ASN A 116 3.20 -9.71 6.55
C ASN A 116 1.70 -9.36 6.39
N ALA A 117 1.03 -9.97 5.42
CA ALA A 117 -0.39 -9.80 5.15
C ALA A 117 -1.25 -9.89 6.42
N GLY A 118 -1.09 -10.93 7.25
CA GLY A 118 -1.90 -11.11 8.46
C GLY A 118 -1.76 -9.97 9.48
N SER A 119 -0.54 -9.44 9.64
CA SER A 119 -0.23 -8.32 10.52
C SER A 119 -0.87 -7.03 10.00
N ASP A 120 -0.70 -6.76 8.70
CA ASP A 120 -1.23 -5.55 8.06
C ASP A 120 -2.76 -5.53 8.10
N ARG A 121 -3.42 -6.66 7.82
CA ARG A 121 -4.89 -6.80 7.93
C ARG A 121 -5.39 -6.46 9.32
N ARG A 122 -4.77 -7.04 10.36
CA ARG A 122 -5.17 -6.83 11.75
C ARG A 122 -5.03 -5.36 12.16
N LYS A 123 -3.90 -4.72 11.85
CA LYS A 123 -3.67 -3.30 12.16
C LYS A 123 -4.64 -2.38 11.42
N LEU A 124 -4.88 -2.62 10.13
CA LEU A 124 -5.79 -1.83 9.31
C LEU A 124 -7.25 -1.91 9.82
N ARG A 125 -7.71 -3.11 10.20
CA ARG A 125 -9.01 -3.30 10.83
C ARG A 125 -9.07 -2.60 12.19
N ALA A 126 -8.13 -2.88 13.08
CA ALA A 126 -8.17 -2.40 14.46
C ALA A 126 -8.13 -0.86 14.57
N HIS A 127 -7.32 -0.19 13.74
CA HIS A 127 -7.10 1.25 13.87
C HIS A 127 -7.92 2.11 12.91
N HIS A 128 -8.38 1.54 11.79
CA HIS A 128 -9.05 2.32 10.72
C HIS A 128 -10.37 1.68 10.24
N GLY A 129 -10.74 0.51 10.77
CA GLY A 129 -11.91 -0.26 10.34
C GLY A 129 -11.81 -0.66 8.86
N LEU A 130 -10.60 -0.85 8.33
CA LEU A 130 -10.37 -1.20 6.93
C LEU A 130 -10.21 -2.71 6.81
N GLU A 131 -11.23 -3.36 6.25
CA GLU A 131 -11.16 -4.77 5.91
C GLU A 131 -10.44 -4.97 4.58
N VAL A 132 -9.42 -5.83 4.60
CA VAL A 132 -8.77 -6.36 3.41
C VAL A 132 -9.32 -7.76 3.20
N GLY A 133 -10.11 -7.96 2.15
CA GLY A 133 -10.90 -9.18 1.92
C GLY A 133 -10.03 -10.38 1.59
N SER A 134 -9.21 -10.28 0.53
CA SER A 134 -8.29 -11.32 0.08
C SER A 134 -6.85 -10.84 0.17
N ALA A 135 -5.98 -11.58 0.86
CA ALA A 135 -4.57 -11.24 0.94
C ALA A 135 -3.68 -12.46 0.69
N LEU A 136 -2.63 -12.26 -0.08
CA LEU A 136 -1.61 -13.25 -0.41
C LEU A 136 -0.35 -12.94 0.41
N GLU A 137 0.03 -13.86 1.29
CA GLU A 137 1.27 -13.76 2.04
C GLU A 137 2.45 -14.20 1.16
N LEU A 138 3.24 -13.24 0.69
CA LEU A 138 4.31 -13.47 -0.28
C LEU A 138 5.27 -14.56 0.18
N ARG A 139 5.72 -14.51 1.43
CA ARG A 139 6.76 -15.41 1.94
C ARG A 139 6.31 -16.88 1.95
N GLY A 140 5.03 -17.10 2.25
CA GLY A 140 4.41 -18.42 2.27
C GLY A 140 4.16 -18.92 0.84
N SER A 141 3.57 -18.08 0.00
CA SER A 141 3.22 -18.45 -1.38
C SER A 141 4.43 -18.72 -2.28
N ALA A 142 5.58 -18.11 -1.98
CA ALA A 142 6.82 -18.38 -2.71
C ALA A 142 7.57 -19.62 -2.19
N GLY A 143 7.14 -20.24 -1.09
CA GLY A 143 7.92 -21.30 -0.42
C GLY A 143 9.23 -20.79 0.16
N MET A 144 9.32 -19.49 0.48
CA MET A 144 10.58 -18.81 0.83
C MET A 144 10.70 -18.51 2.34
N GLY A 145 9.79 -19.00 3.17
CA GLY A 145 9.92 -18.95 4.63
C GLY A 145 10.13 -17.53 5.16
N ASN A 146 11.27 -17.28 5.83
CA ASN A 146 11.63 -15.97 6.39
C ASN A 146 12.57 -15.15 5.48
N THR A 147 12.71 -15.52 4.21
CA THR A 147 13.54 -14.80 3.24
C THR A 147 13.06 -13.37 3.09
N SER A 148 13.98 -12.39 3.14
CA SER A 148 13.65 -10.98 3.03
C SER A 148 12.95 -10.64 1.70
N LEU A 149 12.10 -9.61 1.67
CA LEU A 149 11.42 -9.19 0.44
C LEU A 149 12.42 -8.83 -0.69
N THR A 150 13.58 -8.29 -0.34
CA THR A 150 14.65 -7.95 -1.28
C THR A 150 15.29 -9.21 -1.88
N ASP A 151 15.56 -10.22 -1.05
CA ASP A 151 16.09 -11.50 -1.52
C ASP A 151 15.05 -12.27 -2.36
N MET A 152 13.76 -12.18 -2.00
CA MET A 152 12.68 -12.73 -2.81
C MET A 152 12.63 -12.07 -4.19
N ALA A 153 12.72 -10.74 -4.26
CA ALA A 153 12.74 -10.02 -5.53
C ALA A 153 13.96 -10.40 -6.39
N GLN A 154 15.12 -10.58 -5.77
CA GLN A 154 16.31 -11.05 -6.46
C GLN A 154 16.16 -12.47 -7.00
N ARG A 155 15.72 -13.42 -6.17
CA ARG A 155 15.64 -14.84 -6.53
C ARG A 155 14.53 -15.13 -7.54
N LEU A 156 13.37 -14.47 -7.41
CA LEU A 156 12.21 -14.75 -8.26
C LEU A 156 12.14 -13.88 -9.51
N LEU A 157 12.64 -12.64 -9.45
CA LEU A 157 12.48 -11.65 -10.52
C LEU A 157 13.82 -11.15 -11.09
N GLY A 158 14.96 -11.62 -10.57
CA GLY A 158 16.28 -11.13 -10.96
C GLY A 158 16.53 -9.66 -10.58
N ILE A 159 15.67 -9.07 -9.74
CA ILE A 159 15.74 -7.67 -9.37
C ILE A 159 16.83 -7.47 -8.31
N ARG A 160 17.89 -6.76 -8.67
CA ARG A 160 19.02 -6.43 -7.79
C ARG A 160 19.03 -4.95 -7.41
N GLY A 161 19.74 -4.62 -6.33
CA GLY A 161 19.95 -3.23 -5.90
C GLY A 161 18.71 -2.53 -5.34
N VAL A 162 17.66 -3.30 -5.00
CA VAL A 162 16.55 -2.77 -4.20
C VAL A 162 16.90 -2.96 -2.74
N GLU A 163 17.22 -1.87 -2.07
CA GLU A 163 17.48 -1.88 -0.63
C GLU A 163 16.27 -1.34 0.12
N LYS A 164 15.90 -2.03 1.20
CA LYS A 164 14.95 -1.50 2.17
C LYS A 164 15.74 -0.87 3.31
N SER A 165 16.00 0.43 3.21
CA SER A 165 16.71 1.16 4.26
C SER A 165 15.97 1.05 5.60
N THR A 166 16.63 0.49 6.61
CA THR A 166 16.09 0.42 7.98
C THR A 166 15.77 1.81 8.51
N LYS A 167 16.67 2.79 8.26
CA LYS A 167 16.48 4.19 8.66
C LYS A 167 15.18 4.79 8.12
N VAL A 168 14.83 4.50 6.86
CA VAL A 168 13.58 4.97 6.24
C VAL A 168 12.39 4.16 6.77
N ALA A 169 12.54 2.84 6.89
CA ALA A 169 11.50 1.96 7.42
C ALA A 169 11.06 2.35 8.83
N THR A 170 11.97 2.87 9.66
CA THR A 170 11.70 3.34 11.03
C THR A 170 11.59 4.87 11.16
N SER A 171 11.36 5.59 10.06
CA SER A 171 11.23 7.05 10.06
C SER A 171 9.81 7.51 10.41
N ASP A 172 9.59 8.83 10.40
CA ASP A 172 8.28 9.43 10.68
C ASP A 172 7.31 9.30 9.49
N TRP A 173 6.61 8.17 9.43
CA TRP A 173 5.59 7.86 8.43
C TRP A 173 4.26 8.59 8.64
N ASP A 174 4.07 9.22 9.80
CA ASP A 174 2.91 10.03 10.14
C ASP A 174 3.11 11.51 9.74
N GLY A 175 4.34 11.88 9.43
CA GLY A 175 4.75 13.23 9.06
C GLY A 175 4.03 13.80 7.83
N GLU A 176 4.02 15.13 7.73
CA GLU A 176 3.32 15.82 6.65
C GLU A 176 3.92 15.49 5.28
N ARG A 177 5.25 15.45 5.18
CA ARG A 177 5.98 15.19 3.94
C ARG A 177 6.74 13.88 4.06
N LEU A 178 6.41 12.94 3.19
CA LEU A 178 7.23 11.75 2.94
C LEU A 178 8.29 12.15 1.91
N SER A 179 9.42 12.70 2.37
CA SER A 179 10.45 13.29 1.50
C SER A 179 11.87 12.85 1.83
N ARG A 180 12.06 11.84 2.66
CA ARG A 180 13.37 11.34 3.09
C ARG A 180 13.37 9.83 3.17
#